data_AF-A0A373ZU28-F1
#
_entry.id   AF-A0A373ZU28-F1
#
_cell.length_a   1.000
_cell.length_b   1.000
_cell.length_c   1.000
_cell.angle_alpha   90.00
_cell.angle_beta   90.00
_cell.angle_gamma   90.00
#
_symmetry.space_group_name_H-M   'P 1'
#
loop_
_entity.id
_entity.type
_entity.pdbx_description
1 polymer ?
#
loop_
_entity_poly.entity_id
_entity_poly.type
_entity_poly.pdbx_seq_one_letter_code
_entity_poly.pdbx_strand_id
1 'polypeptide(L)'
;MGRNDRQWLDKLTGIVRENLTCETLSVDLLTEKMALSRSSLQRKLKGLTGVSPNEYIQLVRLKTAAQLLRSGEYRISEVCYLTGFSSMSWFAKCFTKQFGMRPKDFIRQNQDGKSSG
;
A
#
# COMPACT_ATOMS: atom_id res chain seq x y z
N MET A 1 0.08 -5.26 -20.51
CA MET A 1 1.15 -5.47 -19.51
C MET A 1 1.73 -6.86 -19.73
N GLY A 2 3.03 -6.97 -20.01
CA GLY A 2 3.69 -8.25 -20.30
C GLY A 2 4.04 -9.06 -19.05
N ARG A 3 4.45 -10.33 -19.23
CA ARG A 3 4.88 -11.22 -18.13
C ARG A 3 6.02 -10.61 -17.32
N ASN A 4 7.01 -10.03 -18.00
CA ASN A 4 8.17 -9.39 -17.36
C ASN A 4 7.78 -8.14 -16.57
N ASP A 5 6.78 -7.39 -17.03
CA ASP A 5 6.27 -6.22 -16.32
C ASP A 5 5.57 -6.61 -15.02
N ARG A 6 4.79 -7.70 -15.06
CA ARG A 6 4.10 -8.24 -13.88
C ARG A 6 5.12 -8.72 -12.84
N GLN A 7 6.09 -9.53 -13.23
CA GLN A 7 7.15 -9.99 -12.32
C GLN A 7 7.94 -8.82 -11.71
N TRP A 8 8.20 -7.78 -12.50
CA TRP A 8 8.87 -6.58 -12.02
C TRP A 8 8.05 -5.83 -10.97
N LEU A 9 6.74 -5.66 -11.19
CA LEU A 9 5.84 -5.04 -10.21
C LEU A 9 5.65 -5.91 -8.97
N ASP A 10 5.59 -7.22 -9.12
CA ASP A 10 5.48 -8.16 -7.99
C ASP A 10 6.73 -8.05 -7.11
N LYS A 11 7.93 -7.98 -7.70
CA LYS A 11 9.18 -7.77 -6.96
C LYS A 11 9.17 -6.41 -6.25
N LEU A 12 8.77 -5.33 -6.93
CA LEU A 12 8.68 -3.99 -6.32
C LEU A 12 7.67 -3.96 -5.16
N THR A 13 6.52 -4.60 -5.34
CA THR A 13 5.49 -4.74 -4.30
C THR A 13 6.01 -5.54 -3.11
N GLY A 14 6.74 -6.63 -3.36
CA GLY A 14 7.37 -7.46 -2.32
C GLY A 14 8.31 -6.64 -1.45
N ILE A 15 9.20 -5.86 -2.06
CA ILE A 15 10.13 -4.97 -1.34
C ILE A 15 9.36 -3.99 -0.44
N VAL A 16 8.29 -3.37 -0.94
CA VAL A 16 7.48 -2.44 -0.13
C VAL A 16 6.79 -3.18 1.03
N ARG A 17 6.25 -4.38 0.79
CA ARG A 17 5.56 -5.18 1.82
C ARG A 17 6.49 -5.66 2.93
N GLU A 18 7.72 -6.03 2.58
CA GLU A 18 8.75 -6.43 3.55
C GLU A 18 9.24 -5.25 4.42
N ASN A 19 8.98 -4.01 3.98
CA ASN A 19 9.50 -2.79 4.62
C ASN A 19 8.38 -1.81 5.03
N LEU A 20 7.15 -2.30 5.26
CA LEU A 20 5.98 -1.44 5.49
C LEU A 20 6.20 -0.41 6.60
N THR A 21 6.72 -0.85 7.75
CA THR A 21 6.97 -0.04 8.94
C THR A 21 8.35 0.64 8.94
N CYS A 22 9.17 0.38 7.92
CA CYS A 22 10.52 0.93 7.84
C CYS A 22 10.44 2.44 7.55
N GLU A 23 10.97 3.26 8.45
CA GLU A 23 11.02 4.71 8.27
C GLU A 23 11.91 5.13 7.09
N THR A 24 12.91 4.31 6.76
CA THR A 24 13.81 4.54 5.63
C THR A 24 13.26 4.02 4.30
N LEU A 25 12.02 3.48 4.27
CA LEU A 25 11.36 3.10 3.03
C LEU A 25 11.13 4.35 2.17
N SER A 26 12.01 4.49 1.18
CA SER A 26 12.10 5.66 0.30
C SER A 26 12.35 5.21 -1.14
N VAL A 27 12.32 6.16 -2.07
CA VAL A 27 12.70 5.91 -3.46
C VAL A 27 14.12 5.37 -3.56
N ASP A 28 15.03 5.79 -2.67
CA ASP A 28 16.42 5.31 -2.65
C ASP A 28 16.53 3.83 -2.34
N LEU A 29 15.83 3.39 -1.29
CA LEU A 29 15.77 1.97 -0.94
C LEU A 29 15.23 1.14 -2.10
N LEU A 30 14.18 1.63 -2.78
CA LEU A 30 13.63 0.95 -3.95
C LEU A 30 14.64 0.88 -5.09
N THR A 31 15.37 1.95 -5.38
CA THR A 31 16.39 1.95 -6.44
C THR A 31 17.53 0.97 -6.15
N GLU A 32 17.98 0.91 -4.90
CA GLU A 32 19.01 -0.02 -4.46
C GLU A 32 18.54 -1.48 -4.60
N LYS A 33 17.38 -1.82 -4.02
CA LYS A 33 16.80 -3.17 -4.06
C LYS A 33 16.41 -3.63 -5.48
N MET A 34 16.13 -2.68 -6.37
CA MET A 34 15.79 -2.94 -7.77
C MET A 34 17.00 -2.93 -8.71
N ALA A 35 18.18 -2.50 -8.25
CA ALA A 35 19.35 -2.23 -9.08
C ALA A 35 19.03 -1.30 -10.27
N LEU A 36 18.32 -0.22 -10.01
CA LEU A 36 17.89 0.77 -11.01
C LEU A 36 18.27 2.19 -10.58
N SER A 37 18.52 3.08 -11.54
CA SER A 37 18.53 4.51 -11.25
C SER A 37 17.13 5.02 -10.90
N ARG A 38 17.05 6.14 -10.16
CA ARG A 38 15.76 6.81 -9.84
C ARG A 38 14.94 7.11 -11.09
N SER A 39 15.58 7.61 -12.15
CA SER A 39 14.91 7.93 -13.42
C SER A 39 14.34 6.69 -14.12
N SER A 40 15.05 5.57 -14.08
CA SER A 40 14.59 4.30 -14.66
C SER A 40 13.42 3.73 -13.87
N LEU A 41 13.51 3.73 -12.52
CA LEU A 41 12.43 3.31 -11.63
C LEU A 41 11.17 4.15 -11.88
N GLN A 42 11.31 5.48 -11.90
CA GLN A 42 10.21 6.41 -12.09
C GLN A 42 9.54 6.22 -13.46
N ARG A 43 10.32 6.14 -14.55
CA ARG A 43 9.78 5.97 -15.91
C ARG A 43 9.05 4.64 -16.06
N LYS A 44 9.68 3.55 -15.61
CA LYS A 44 9.10 2.21 -15.73
C LYS A 44 7.83 2.09 -14.88
N LEU A 45 7.88 2.50 -13.62
CA LEU A 45 6.72 2.45 -12.73
C LEU A 45 5.57 3.29 -13.29
N LYS A 46 5.82 4.55 -13.64
CA LYS A 46 4.79 5.45 -14.16
C LYS A 46 4.20 4.93 -15.48
N GLY A 47 5.02 4.35 -16.36
CA GLY A 47 4.54 3.72 -17.59
C GLY A 47 3.65 2.50 -17.35
N LEU A 48 3.86 1.77 -16.24
CA LEU A 48 3.09 0.57 -15.90
C LEU A 48 1.84 0.86 -15.06
N THR A 49 1.89 1.86 -14.17
CA THR A 49 0.87 2.07 -13.13
C THR A 49 0.27 3.47 -13.12
N GLY A 50 0.86 4.42 -13.87
CA GLY A 50 0.44 5.82 -13.90
C GLY A 50 0.89 6.66 -12.70
N VAL A 51 1.50 6.06 -11.67
CA VAL A 51 1.84 6.75 -10.41
C VAL A 51 3.35 6.84 -10.18
N SER A 52 3.76 7.80 -9.34
CA SER A 52 5.14 7.95 -8.89
C SER A 52 5.55 6.87 -7.87
N PRO A 53 6.86 6.66 -7.62
CA PRO A 53 7.33 5.72 -6.61
C PRO A 53 6.76 5.96 -5.19
N ASN A 54 6.68 7.22 -4.75
CA ASN A 54 6.13 7.56 -3.44
C ASN A 54 4.63 7.26 -3.35
N GLU A 55 3.86 7.60 -4.39
CA GLU A 55 2.44 7.25 -4.46
C GLU A 55 2.24 5.73 -4.48
N TYR A 56 3.13 4.99 -5.12
CA TYR A 56 3.08 3.54 -5.16
C TYR A 56 3.36 2.90 -3.80
N ILE A 57 4.36 3.40 -3.06
CA ILE A 57 4.59 2.97 -1.66
C ILE A 57 3.31 3.17 -0.84
N GLN A 58 2.72 4.36 -0.92
CA GLN A 58 1.48 4.67 -0.22
C GLN A 58 0.34 3.73 -0.66
N LEU A 59 0.21 3.46 -1.95
CA LEU A 59 -0.81 2.54 -2.49
C LEU A 59 -0.67 1.13 -1.91
N VAL A 60 0.55 0.58 -1.87
CA VAL A 60 0.80 -0.76 -1.31
C VAL A 60 0.52 -0.80 0.19
N ARG A 61 0.92 0.23 0.94
CA ARG A 61 0.58 0.37 2.38
C ARG A 61 -0.93 0.38 2.59
N LEU A 62 -1.68 1.19 1.82
CA LEU A 62 -3.14 1.27 1.91
C LEU A 62 -3.83 -0.04 1.52
N LYS A 63 -3.36 -0.74 0.49
CA LYS A 63 -3.89 -2.05 0.10
C LYS A 63 -3.67 -3.10 1.19
N THR A 64 -2.50 -3.09 1.82
CA THR A 64 -2.20 -3.96 2.97
C THR A 64 -3.09 -3.60 4.15
N ALA A 65 -3.28 -2.31 4.44
CA ALA A 65 -4.17 -1.85 5.50
C ALA A 65 -5.60 -2.35 5.28
N ALA A 66 -6.10 -2.27 4.05
CA ALA A 66 -7.42 -2.79 3.72
C ALA A 66 -7.53 -4.31 3.95
N GLN A 67 -6.47 -5.09 3.67
CA GLN A 67 -6.46 -6.52 4.00
C GLN A 67 -6.54 -6.77 5.51
N LEU A 68 -5.74 -6.06 6.30
CA LEU A 68 -5.76 -6.17 7.76
C LEU A 68 -7.11 -5.76 8.35
N LEU A 69 -7.72 -4.66 7.86
CA LEU A 69 -9.05 -4.24 8.30
C LEU A 69 -10.13 -5.27 7.95
N ARG A 70 -10.03 -5.95 6.80
CA ARG A 70 -10.97 -7.02 6.43
C ARG A 70 -10.84 -8.26 7.31
N SER A 71 -9.66 -8.55 7.83
CA SER A 71 -9.46 -9.70 8.72
C SER A 71 -10.27 -9.55 10.03
N GLY A 72 -10.46 -8.31 10.49
CA GLY A 72 -11.08 -8.02 11.78
C GLY A 72 -10.18 -8.29 13.00
N GLU A 73 -8.92 -8.70 12.77
CA GLU A 73 -7.98 -9.05 13.84
C GLU A 73 -7.37 -7.84 14.55
N TYR A 74 -7.37 -6.68 13.90
CA TYR A 74 -6.68 -5.47 14.37
C TYR A 74 -7.61 -4.26 14.42
N ARG A 75 -7.40 -3.40 15.41
CA ARG A 75 -8.06 -2.08 15.48
C ARG A 75 -7.49 -1.17 14.38
N ILE A 76 -8.27 -0.18 13.98
CA ILE A 76 -7.87 0.81 12.96
C ILE A 76 -6.54 1.49 13.32
N SER A 77 -6.34 1.81 14.60
CA SER A 77 -5.09 2.40 15.10
C SER A 77 -3.90 1.47 14.92
N GLU A 78 -4.06 0.18 15.21
CA GLU A 78 -3.00 -0.82 15.04
C GLU A 78 -2.66 -0.97 13.55
N VAL A 79 -3.68 -1.06 12.68
CA VAL A 79 -3.46 -1.13 11.23
C VAL A 79 -2.71 0.08 10.69
N CYS A 80 -3.00 1.29 11.18
CA CYS A 80 -2.28 2.51 10.81
C CYS A 80 -0.78 2.34 11.04
N TYR A 81 -0.38 1.93 12.24
CA TYR A 81 1.04 1.76 12.59
C TYR A 81 1.67 0.54 11.92
N LEU A 82 0.97 -0.60 11.86
CA LEU A 82 1.44 -1.83 11.19
C LEU A 82 1.71 -1.64 9.69
N THR A 83 1.07 -0.64 9.06
CA THR A 83 1.29 -0.31 7.65
C THR A 83 2.20 0.89 7.43
N GLY A 84 2.87 1.38 8.49
CA GLY A 84 3.90 2.41 8.41
C GLY A 84 3.37 3.84 8.28
N PHE A 85 2.13 4.10 8.68
CA PHE A 85 1.63 5.46 8.86
C PHE A 85 1.88 5.92 10.30
N SER A 86 2.46 7.11 10.45
CA SER A 86 2.71 7.73 11.76
C SER A 86 1.55 8.56 12.30
N SER A 87 0.53 8.84 11.47
CA SER A 87 -0.61 9.69 11.84
C SER A 87 -1.94 9.08 11.37
N MET A 88 -2.84 8.87 12.32
CA MET A 88 -4.21 8.40 12.08
C MET A 88 -4.99 9.33 11.13
N SER A 89 -4.85 10.64 11.30
CA SER A 89 -5.52 11.62 10.45
C SER A 89 -5.03 11.55 9.00
N TRP A 90 -3.72 11.40 8.82
CA TRP A 90 -3.15 11.25 7.49
C TRP A 90 -3.52 9.91 6.84
N PHE A 91 -3.43 8.82 7.60
CA PHE A 91 -3.89 7.50 7.18
C PHE A 91 -5.35 7.54 6.72
N ALA A 92 -6.27 8.06 7.54
CA ALA A 92 -7.68 8.12 7.20
C ALA A 92 -7.96 8.94 5.93
N LYS A 93 -7.26 10.07 5.74
CA LYS A 93 -7.35 10.88 4.52
C LYS A 93 -6.88 10.12 3.29
N CYS A 94 -5.73 9.45 3.37
CA CYS A 94 -5.18 8.65 2.29
C CYS A 94 -6.07 7.45 1.95
N PHE A 95 -6.55 6.75 2.97
CA PHE A 95 -7.43 5.61 2.84
C PHE A 95 -8.74 6.01 2.18
N THR A 96 -9.37 7.08 2.64
CA THR A 96 -10.62 7.60 2.05
C THR A 96 -10.42 8.03 0.61
N LYS A 97 -9.32 8.72 0.29
CA LYS A 97 -8.98 9.09 -1.10
C LYS A 97 -8.84 7.85 -1.99
N GLN A 98 -8.27 6.77 -1.47
CA GLN A 98 -7.99 5.57 -2.25
C GLN A 98 -9.19 4.62 -2.41
N PHE A 99 -10.03 4.49 -1.38
CA PHE A 99 -11.12 3.52 -1.32
C PHE A 99 -12.52 4.15 -1.37
N GLY A 100 -12.62 5.49 -1.40
CA GLY A 100 -13.89 6.21 -1.43
C GLY A 100 -14.66 6.23 -0.10
N MET A 101 -14.14 5.60 0.95
CA MET A 101 -14.80 5.51 2.26
C MET A 101 -13.79 5.51 3.41
N ARG A 102 -14.26 5.88 4.62
CA ARG A 102 -13.40 5.93 5.81
C ARG A 102 -13.05 4.50 6.28
N PRO A 103 -11.90 4.30 6.94
CA PRO A 103 -11.52 2.99 7.50
C PRO A 103 -12.60 2.34 8.38
N LYS A 104 -13.33 3.15 9.18
CA LYS A 104 -14.42 2.67 10.03
C LYS A 104 -15.60 2.09 9.23
N ASP A 105 -15.93 2.74 8.11
CA ASP A 105 -17.05 2.34 7.26
C ASP A 105 -16.67 1.11 6.43
N PHE A 106 -15.38 1.01 6.08
CA PHE A 106 -14.80 -0.14 5.40
C PHE A 106 -14.86 -1.43 6.22
N ILE A 107 -14.65 -1.36 7.55
CA ILE A 107 -14.81 -2.53 8.44
C ILE A 107 -16.27 -2.97 8.47
N ARG A 108 -17.21 -2.02 8.64
CA ARG A 108 -18.64 -2.30 8.76
C ARG A 108 -19.19 -3.07 7.56
N GLN A 109 -18.79 -2.72 6.34
CA GLN A 109 -19.19 -3.47 5.13
C GLN A 109 -18.78 -4.95 5.15
N ASN A 110 -17.68 -5.34 5.82
CA ASN A 110 -17.33 -6.77 5.93
C ASN A 110 -18.18 -7.52 6.96
N GLN A 111 -18.80 -6.81 7.91
CA GLN A 111 -19.64 -7.40 8.94
C GLN A 111 -21.06 -7.63 8.41
N ASP A 112 -21.59 -6.69 7.60
CA ASP A 112 -22.91 -6.84 6.95
C ASP A 112 -22.96 -7.99 5.92
N GLY A 113 -21.82 -8.37 5.33
CA GLY A 113 -21.71 -9.52 4.41
C GLY A 113 -21.57 -10.89 5.09
N LYS A 114 -21.46 -10.96 6.42
CA LYS A 114 -21.34 -12.21 7.21
C LYS A 114 -22.62 -12.58 7.98
N SER A 115 -23.74 -11.88 7.78
CA SER A 115 -25.02 -12.15 8.44
C SER A 115 -26.02 -12.96 7.59
N SER A 116 -25.53 -13.72 6.61
CA SER A 116 -26.32 -14.75 5.92
C SER A 116 -25.53 -16.05 5.94
N GLY A 117 -25.65 -16.78 7.04
CA GLY A 117 -25.10 -18.11 7.29
C GLY A 117 -25.75 -18.67 8.54
#